data_AF-A0A951Q9J3-F1
#
_entry.id   AF-A0A951Q9J3-F1
#
_cell.length_a   1.000
_cell.length_b   1.000
_cell.length_c   1.000
_cell.angle_alpha   90.00
_cell.angle_beta   90.00
_cell.angle_gamma   90.00
#
_symmetry.space_group_name_H-M   'P 1'
#
loop_
_entity.id
_entity.type
_entity.pdbx_description
1 polymer ?
#
loop_
_entity_poly.entity_id
_entity_poly.type
_entity_poly.pdbx_seq_one_letter_code
_entity_poly.pdbx_strand_id
1 'polypeptide(L)'
;MSSQCGELAAFVCEREPPCNPTHPPSAIARSPPFPMSYSEILFPWCIILCLPNARTIVIERFRRRSDAEAYLRILRQINTEATYSIMFDWGDRRS
;
A
#
# COMPACT_ATOMS: atom_id res chain seq x y z
N MET A 1 -30.08 47.56 12.93
CA MET A 1 -31.33 46.97 12.42
C MET A 1 -30.93 46.26 11.13
N SER A 2 -30.49 45.02 11.27
CA SER A 2 -31.33 43.82 11.01
C SER A 2 -31.34 43.54 9.51
N SER A 3 -30.62 42.50 9.08
CA SER A 3 -31.17 41.13 8.85
C SER A 3 -31.87 41.08 7.48
N GLN A 4 -31.77 40.05 6.64
CA GLN A 4 -31.33 38.65 6.73
C GLN A 4 -31.47 38.12 5.29
N CYS A 5 -30.68 37.18 4.78
CA CYS A 5 -30.87 35.70 4.81
C CYS A 5 -30.52 35.23 3.38
N GLY A 6 -29.54 34.33 3.20
CA GLY A 6 -29.80 32.91 2.92
C GLY A 6 -29.31 32.64 1.49
N GLU A 7 -28.36 31.74 1.25
CA GLU A 7 -28.67 30.36 0.90
C GLU A 7 -27.39 29.51 1.06
N LEU A 8 -27.54 28.41 1.78
CA LEU A 8 -26.55 27.34 1.91
C LEU A 8 -26.73 26.33 0.77
N ALA A 9 -25.61 25.76 0.33
CA ALA A 9 -25.45 24.38 -0.12
C ALA A 9 -26.27 23.85 -1.32
N ALA A 10 -25.53 23.53 -2.40
CA ALA A 10 -25.62 22.29 -3.17
C ALA A 10 -24.43 22.28 -4.15
N PHE A 11 -23.28 21.67 -3.86
CA PHE A 11 -22.98 20.24 -4.04
C PHE A 11 -23.78 19.57 -5.17
N VAL A 12 -23.30 19.71 -6.41
CA VAL A 12 -23.50 18.70 -7.45
C VAL A 12 -22.15 18.50 -8.15
N CYS A 13 -21.41 17.51 -7.68
CA CYS A 13 -20.32 16.91 -8.45
C CYS A 13 -20.98 16.21 -9.64
N GLU A 14 -20.77 16.74 -10.85
CA GLU A 14 -21.34 16.20 -12.08
C GLU A 14 -20.88 14.75 -12.31
N ARG A 15 -21.85 13.84 -12.15
CA ARG A 15 -22.11 12.64 -12.97
C ARG A 15 -20.89 11.80 -13.40
N GLU A 16 -20.57 10.79 -12.59
CA GLU A 16 -19.94 9.54 -13.05
C GLU A 16 -20.78 8.89 -14.18
N PRO A 17 -20.20 8.55 -15.36
CA PRO A 17 -20.90 7.72 -16.33
C PRO A 17 -20.90 6.24 -15.90
N PRO A 18 -21.99 5.50 -16.13
CA PRO A 18 -22.09 4.10 -15.71
C PRO A 18 -21.11 3.24 -16.52
N CYS A 19 -20.33 2.40 -15.82
CA CYS A 19 -19.50 1.37 -16.43
C CYS A 19 -20.32 0.55 -17.45
N ASN A 20 -19.96 0.61 -18.73
CA ASN A 20 -20.54 -0.24 -19.77
C ASN A 20 -19.65 -1.48 -19.97
N PRO A 21 -20.16 -2.71 -19.81
CA PRO A 21 -19.41 -3.93 -20.09
C PRO A 21 -19.50 -4.25 -21.59
N THR A 22 -18.50 -3.87 -22.38
CA THR A 22 -18.33 -4.39 -23.75
C THR A 22 -16.84 -4.45 -24.08
N HIS A 23 -16.22 -5.64 -23.91
CA HIS A 23 -15.05 -6.07 -24.70
C HIS A 23 -15.47 -6.25 -26.18
N PRO A 24 -14.59 -6.30 -27.22
CA PRO A 24 -13.25 -6.95 -27.30
C PRO A 24 -12.26 -6.14 -28.23
N PRO A 25 -11.07 -6.61 -28.73
CA PRO A 25 -10.49 -7.96 -28.72
C PRO A 25 -9.01 -8.07 -28.29
N SER A 26 -8.63 -9.34 -28.16
CA SER A 26 -7.32 -9.89 -27.92
C SER A 26 -6.18 -9.27 -28.73
N ALA A 27 -5.03 -9.22 -28.05
CA ALA A 27 -3.64 -9.12 -28.54
C ALA A 27 -2.99 -7.73 -28.49
N ILE A 28 -1.92 -7.69 -27.67
CA ILE A 28 -0.83 -6.70 -27.63
C ILE A 28 -1.07 -5.49 -26.72
N ALA A 29 -0.92 -5.71 -25.41
CA ALA A 29 -0.20 -4.79 -24.51
C ALA A 29 0.10 -5.53 -23.19
N ARG A 30 1.17 -6.33 -23.14
CA ARG A 30 1.73 -6.85 -21.87
C ARG A 30 2.58 -5.77 -21.19
N SER A 31 2.10 -4.54 -21.13
CA SER A 31 2.66 -3.47 -20.32
C SER A 31 1.53 -2.82 -19.54
N PRO A 32 1.59 -2.76 -18.20
CA PRO A 32 0.63 -1.96 -17.44
C PRO A 32 0.63 -0.53 -18.01
N PRO A 33 -0.52 0.18 -18.02
CA PRO A 33 -0.72 1.44 -18.74
C PRO A 33 0.21 2.58 -18.29
N PHE A 34 0.93 2.39 -17.18
CA PHE A 34 2.03 3.26 -16.78
C PHE A 34 3.15 2.38 -16.23
N PRO A 35 4.43 2.64 -16.58
CA PRO A 35 5.53 2.09 -15.81
C PRO A 35 5.36 2.64 -14.40
N MET A 36 5.00 1.78 -13.43
CA MET A 36 5.10 2.16 -12.03
C MET A 36 6.51 2.73 -11.84
N SER A 37 6.62 3.97 -11.39
CA SER A 37 7.93 4.59 -11.23
C SER A 37 8.75 3.71 -10.27
N TYR A 38 10.06 3.61 -10.45
CA TYR A 38 10.92 2.79 -9.57
C TYR A 38 10.69 3.14 -8.08
N SER A 39 10.32 4.41 -7.81
CA SER A 39 9.92 4.92 -6.50
C SER A 39 8.54 4.48 -5.98
N GLU A 40 7.63 4.02 -6.83
CA GLU A 40 6.27 3.58 -6.47
C GLU A 40 6.21 2.12 -5.99
N ILE A 41 7.14 1.27 -6.43
CA ILE A 41 7.13 -0.18 -6.12
C ILE A 41 8.09 -0.52 -4.97
N LEU A 42 9.00 0.40 -4.63
CA LEU A 42 10.01 0.17 -3.60
C LEU A 42 9.39 0.29 -2.21
N PHE A 43 9.12 -0.86 -1.62
CA PHE A 43 8.90 -1.03 -0.18
C PHE A 43 10.15 -1.68 0.42
N PRO A 44 11.24 -0.91 0.59
CA PRO A 44 12.52 -1.48 0.97
C PRO A 44 12.56 -1.97 2.40
N TRP A 45 11.63 -1.54 3.26
CA TRP A 45 11.59 -2.00 4.64
C TRP A 45 10.60 -3.14 4.76
N CYS A 46 11.02 -4.31 5.24
CA CYS A 46 10.13 -5.42 5.49
C CYS A 46 10.28 -5.92 6.93
N ILE A 47 9.18 -6.37 7.51
CA ILE A 47 9.21 -7.03 8.82
C ILE A 47 9.22 -8.52 8.57
N ILE A 48 10.19 -9.20 9.18
CA ILE A 48 10.32 -10.65 9.13
C ILE A 48 10.01 -11.27 10.49
N LEU A 49 9.34 -12.42 10.46
CA LEU A 49 9.20 -13.34 11.57
C LEU A 49 10.31 -14.40 11.48
N CYS A 50 11.13 -14.52 12.51
CA CYS A 50 12.12 -15.58 12.66
C CYS A 50 11.48 -16.81 13.30
N LEU A 51 11.56 -17.94 12.62
CA LEU A 51 11.08 -19.24 13.10
C LEU A 51 12.23 -20.08 13.67
N PRO A 52 11.96 -21.02 14.59
CA PRO A 52 12.98 -21.82 15.29
C PRO A 52 13.79 -22.77 14.40
N ASN A 53 13.46 -22.87 13.11
CA ASN A 53 14.16 -23.70 12.12
C ASN A 53 15.03 -22.87 11.16
N ALA A 54 15.53 -21.72 11.62
CA ALA A 54 16.30 -20.77 10.82
C ALA A 54 15.57 -20.31 9.53
N ARG A 55 14.23 -20.33 9.55
CA ARG A 55 13.40 -19.80 8.47
C ARG A 55 12.91 -18.40 8.83
N THR A 56 12.72 -17.58 7.81
CA THR A 56 12.20 -16.22 7.95
C THR A 56 10.99 -16.06 7.05
N ILE A 57 9.88 -15.54 7.59
CA ILE A 57 8.68 -15.21 6.83
C ILE A 57 8.56 -13.69 6.77
N VAL A 58 8.37 -13.14 5.56
CA VAL A 58 8.04 -11.72 5.41
C VAL A 58 6.57 -11.54 5.77
N ILE A 59 6.30 -10.71 6.78
CA ILE A 59 4.94 -10.42 7.25
C ILE A 59 4.35 -9.32 6.39
N GLU A 60 5.06 -8.20 6.27
CA GLU A 60 4.56 -6.99 5.64
C GLU A 60 5.71 -6.12 5.14
N ARG A 61 5.43 -5.31 4.11
CA ARG A 61 6.40 -4.39 3.52
C ARG A 61 5.96 -2.93 3.68
N PHE A 62 6.94 -2.07 3.92
CA PHE A 62 6.76 -0.65 4.22
C PHE A 62 7.70 0.20 3.38
N ARG A 63 7.21 1.38 3.01
CA ARG A 63 8.00 2.38 2.31
C ARG A 63 8.90 3.17 3.26
N ARG A 64 8.42 3.45 4.48
CA ARG A 64 9.16 4.19 5.51
C ARG A 64 9.54 3.27 6.66
N ARG A 65 10.74 3.48 7.21
CA ARG A 65 11.22 2.74 8.37
C ARG A 65 10.37 2.99 9.61
N SER A 66 9.93 4.23 9.82
CA SER A 66 9.09 4.63 10.95
C SER A 66 7.80 3.81 11.04
N ASP A 67 7.17 3.54 9.89
CA ASP A 67 5.92 2.80 9.81
C ASP A 67 6.15 1.32 10.16
N ALA A 68 7.27 0.75 9.67
CA ALA A 68 7.70 -0.59 10.04
C ALA A 68 8.00 -0.71 11.55
N GLU A 69 8.65 0.29 12.14
CA GLU A 69 8.94 0.31 13.58
C GLU A 69 7.66 0.41 14.42
N ALA A 70 6.70 1.25 14.03
CA ALA A 70 5.42 1.34 14.69
C ALA A 70 4.66 0.01 14.65
N TYR A 71 4.63 -0.65 13.49
CA TYR A 71 3.98 -1.95 13.33
C TYR A 71 4.69 -3.06 14.12
N LEU A 72 6.03 -3.06 14.15
CA LEU A 72 6.81 -4.02 14.94
C LEU A 72 6.52 -3.90 16.45
N ARG A 73 6.28 -2.69 16.96
CA ARG A 73 5.88 -2.50 18.37
C ARG A 73 4.54 -3.16 18.66
N ILE A 74 3.57 -3.04 17.75
CA ILE A 74 2.26 -3.69 17.87
C ILE A 74 2.42 -5.21 17.82
N LEU A 75 3.18 -5.74 16.86
CA LEU A 75 3.44 -7.18 16.74
C LEU A 75 4.04 -7.78 18.01
N ARG A 76 5.02 -7.09 18.61
CA ARG A 76 5.67 -7.53 19.85
C ARG A 76 4.74 -7.49 21.06
N GLN A 77 3.71 -6.64 21.05
CA GLN A 77 2.70 -6.61 22.11
C GLN A 77 1.70 -7.76 21.96
N ILE A 78 1.38 -8.14 20.72
CA ILE A 78 0.44 -9.24 20.44
C ILE A 78 1.10 -10.59 20.70
N ASN A 79 2.37 -10.76 20.33
CA ASN A 79 3.10 -12.01 20.49
C ASN A 79 4.55 -11.76 20.90
N THR A 80 4.80 -11.77 22.22
CA THR A 80 6.12 -11.52 22.78
C THR A 80 7.11 -12.67 22.56
N GLU A 81 6.60 -13.90 22.39
CA GLU A 81 7.41 -15.10 22.16
C GLU A 81 8.00 -15.15 20.75
N ALA A 82 7.34 -14.49 19.79
CA ALA A 82 7.80 -14.42 18.42
C ALA A 82 8.96 -13.43 18.26
N THR A 83 9.99 -13.85 17.53
CA THR A 83 11.14 -13.00 17.20
C THR A 83 10.88 -12.27 15.89
N TYR A 84 10.66 -10.96 15.98
CA TYR A 84 10.48 -10.07 14.83
C TYR A 84 11.73 -9.26 14.55
N SER A 85 12.04 -9.03 13.28
CA SER A 85 13.14 -8.14 12.86
C SER A 85 12.73 -7.27 11.68
N ILE A 86 13.28 -6.07 11.58
CA ILE A 86 13.14 -5.20 10.41
C ILE A 86 14.35 -5.43 9.52
N MET A 87 14.10 -5.77 8.25
CA MET A 87 15.12 -5.98 7.25
C MET A 87 14.94 -4.97 6.11
N PHE A 88 16.06 -4.57 5.51
CA PHE A 88 16.05 -3.80 4.28
C PHE A 88 16.16 -4.76 3.10
N ASP A 89 15.12 -4.84 2.27
CA ASP A 89 15.08 -5.60 1.04
C ASP A 89 15.36 -4.68 -0.14
N TRP A 90 16.48 -4.91 -0.83
CA TRP A 90 16.88 -4.13 -2.00
C TRP A 90 16.07 -4.47 -3.26
N GLY A 91 15.16 -5.44 -3.19
CA GLY A 91 14.46 -6.00 -4.33
C GLY A 91 15.48 -6.71 -5.20
N ASP A 92 15.51 -8.04 -5.15
CA ASP A 92 16.52 -8.85 -5.84
C ASP A 92 16.67 -8.41 -7.30
N ARG A 93 17.72 -7.63 -7.56
CA ARG A 93 18.11 -7.14 -8.89
C ARG A 93 19.16 -8.10 -9.45
N ARG A 94 18.88 -9.40 -9.39
CA ARG A 94 19.59 -10.41 -10.20
C ARG A 94 18.95 -10.37 -11.59
N SER A 95 19.43 -9.47 -12.46
CA SER A 95 20.47 -9.75 -13.48
C SER A 95 19.99 -10.77 -14.50
#